data_AF-A0A8T9SHX8-F1
#
_entry.id   AF-A0A8T9SHX8-F1
#
_cell.length_a   1.000
_cell.length_b   1.000
_cell.length_c   1.000
_cell.angle_alpha   90.00
_cell.angle_beta   90.00
_cell.angle_gamma   90.00
#
_symmetry.space_group_name_H-M   'P 1'
#
loop_
_entity.id
_entity.type
_entity.pdbx_description
1 polymer ?
#
loop_
_entity_poly.entity_id
_entity_poly.type
_entity_poly.pdbx_seq_one_letter_code
_entity_poly.pdbx_strand_id
1 'polypeptide(L)'
;METPTIRLKDALDLLDGPAPVAVQWVKCDRRRKTGGDFGKLPAARIGRGTRQAAAELRAPRAGEESAADRASVAADGLVPVPKDPAHWRNATRNLVDTRTGALVKIHIYLLTHVAGRKVYI
;
A
#
# COMPACT_ATOMS: atom_id res chain seq x y z
N MET A 1 -26.08 -2.11 17.03
CA MET A 1 -24.87 -2.56 17.74
C MET A 1 -23.79 -1.53 17.45
N GLU A 2 -23.21 -0.91 18.47
CA GLU A 2 -22.12 0.05 18.28
C GLU A 2 -20.89 -0.67 17.72
N THR A 3 -20.39 -0.21 16.58
CA THR A 3 -19.13 -0.71 16.04
C THR A 3 -17.99 -0.12 16.88
N PRO A 4 -17.17 -0.93 17.55
CA PRO A 4 -16.06 -0.44 18.36
C PRO A 4 -15.10 0.42 17.51
N THR A 5 -14.59 1.51 18.07
CA THR A 5 -13.69 2.43 17.37
C THR A 5 -12.22 2.15 17.71
N ILE A 6 -11.31 2.52 16.81
CA ILE A 6 -9.86 2.39 16.99
C ILE A 6 -9.14 3.58 16.35
N ARG A 7 -8.06 4.07 16.97
CA ARG A 7 -7.23 5.13 16.36
C ARG A 7 -6.44 4.55 15.19
N LEU A 8 -6.14 5.37 14.19
CA LEU A 8 -5.36 4.94 13.02
C LEU A 8 -4.01 4.31 13.42
N LYS A 9 -3.33 4.86 14.42
CA LYS A 9 -2.06 4.31 14.94
C LYS A 9 -2.22 2.85 15.39
N ASP A 10 -3.15 2.60 16.30
CA ASP A 10 -3.37 1.27 16.86
C ASP A 10 -3.88 0.29 15.78
N ALA A 11 -4.65 0.77 14.80
CA ALA A 11 -5.08 -0.02 13.65
C ALA A 11 -3.89 -0.45 12.76
N LEU A 12 -2.90 0.42 12.57
CA LEU A 12 -1.68 0.08 11.84
C LEU A 12 -0.81 -0.91 12.62
N ASP A 13 -0.74 -0.78 13.95
CA ASP A 13 -0.01 -1.73 14.81
C ASP A 13 -0.64 -3.14 14.72
N LEU A 14 -1.98 -3.24 14.66
CA LEU A 14 -2.66 -4.52 14.41
C LEU A 14 -2.32 -5.12 13.04
N LEU A 15 -2.15 -4.29 12.01
CA LEU A 15 -1.79 -4.74 10.66
C LEU A 15 -0.31 -5.16 10.54
N ASP A 16 0.55 -4.61 11.38
CA ASP A 16 1.96 -5.01 11.46
C ASP A 16 2.19 -6.24 12.36
N GLY A 17 1.19 -6.57 13.17
CA GLY A 17 1.19 -7.72 14.06
C GLY A 17 1.23 -9.09 13.36
N PRO A 18 1.42 -10.16 14.14
CA PRO A 18 1.62 -11.51 13.59
C PRO A 18 0.33 -12.15 13.06
N ALA A 19 -0.87 -11.61 13.33
CA ALA A 19 -2.14 -12.16 12.87
C ALA A 19 -2.67 -11.38 11.66
N PRO A 20 -3.12 -12.03 10.57
CA PRO A 20 -3.83 -11.32 9.51
C PRO A 20 -5.16 -10.79 10.02
N VAL A 21 -5.54 -9.58 9.63
CA VAL A 21 -6.79 -8.94 10.08
C VAL A 21 -7.62 -8.46 8.90
N ALA A 22 -8.94 -8.46 9.06
CA ALA A 22 -9.84 -7.94 8.04
C ALA A 22 -9.71 -6.41 7.94
N VAL A 23 -9.72 -5.89 6.71
CA VAL A 23 -9.58 -4.46 6.42
C VAL A 23 -10.63 -4.01 5.40
N GLN A 24 -11.15 -2.81 5.59
CA GLN A 24 -12.00 -2.12 4.63
C GLN A 24 -11.50 -0.69 4.41
N TRP A 25 -11.57 -0.21 3.16
CA TRP A 25 -11.17 1.14 2.78
C TRP A 25 -12.11 1.70 1.71
N VAL A 26 -12.14 3.02 1.56
CA VAL A 26 -12.87 3.69 0.48
C VAL A 26 -11.95 3.83 -0.74
N LYS A 27 -12.45 3.45 -1.91
CA LYS A 27 -11.85 3.75 -3.20
C LYS A 27 -12.39 5.10 -3.65
N CYS A 28 -11.52 6.11 -3.71
CA CYS A 28 -11.84 7.38 -4.36
C CYS A 28 -11.26 7.34 -5.77
N ASP A 29 -12.12 7.26 -6.79
CA ASP A 29 -11.71 7.45 -8.17
C ASP A 29 -11.65 8.95 -8.49
N ARG A 30 -10.45 9.52 -8.37
CA ARG A 30 -10.21 10.96 -8.64
C ARG A 30 -10.54 11.37 -10.07
N ARG A 31 -10.53 10.45 -11.03
CA ARG A 31 -10.83 10.74 -12.45
C ARG A 31 -12.33 10.79 -12.69
N ARG A 32 -13.08 9.86 -12.09
CA ARG A 32 -14.53 9.77 -12.26
C ARG A 32 -15.32 10.66 -11.31
N LYS A 33 -14.68 11.24 -10.28
CA LYS A 33 -15.33 12.01 -9.20
C LYS A 33 -16.48 11.24 -8.51
N THR A 34 -16.50 9.91 -8.66
CA THR A 34 -17.39 9.00 -7.95
C THR A 34 -16.59 8.36 -6.83
N GLY A 35 -16.89 8.74 -5.59
CA GLY A 35 -16.34 8.13 -4.39
C GLY A 35 -17.46 7.40 -3.67
N GLY A 36 -17.19 6.19 -3.16
CA GLY A 36 -18.18 5.45 -2.38
C GLY A 36 -17.96 3.94 -2.37
N ASP A 37 -17.21 3.40 -3.33
CA ASP A 37 -16.96 1.97 -3.37
C ASP A 37 -15.98 1.55 -2.28
N PHE A 38 -16.33 0.50 -1.57
CA PHE A 38 -15.48 -0.06 -0.53
C PHE A 38 -14.64 -1.20 -1.08
N GLY A 39 -13.32 -1.11 -0.92
CA GLY A 39 -12.45 -2.26 -1.00
C GLY A 39 -12.48 -3.03 0.31
N LYS A 40 -12.38 -4.36 0.24
CA LYS A 40 -12.30 -5.23 1.41
C LYS A 40 -11.20 -6.27 1.21
N LEU A 41 -10.43 -6.51 2.25
CA LEU A 41 -9.51 -7.63 2.37
C LEU A 41 -9.90 -8.42 3.62
N PRO A 42 -10.32 -9.69 3.49
CA PRO A 42 -10.74 -10.48 4.64
C PRO A 42 -9.57 -10.89 5.56
N ALA A 43 -8.34 -10.92 5.05
CA ALA A 43 -7.16 -11.32 5.81
C ALA A 43 -5.90 -10.55 5.33
N ALA A 44 -5.70 -9.33 5.80
CA ALA A 44 -4.62 -8.44 5.40
C ALA A 44 -3.46 -8.37 6.41
N ARG A 45 -2.26 -8.11 5.91
CA ARG A 45 -1.08 -7.68 6.70
C ARG A 45 -0.32 -6.57 5.95
N ILE A 46 0.53 -5.81 6.65
CA ILE A 46 1.47 -4.90 5.99
C ILE A 46 2.45 -5.73 5.14
N GLY A 47 2.54 -5.39 3.86
CA GLY A 47 3.55 -5.91 2.96
C GLY A 47 4.92 -5.42 3.39
N ARG A 48 5.67 -6.25 4.10
CA ARG A 48 7.09 -6.02 4.36
C ARG A 48 7.80 -6.10 3.00
N GLY A 49 8.52 -5.05 2.62
CA GLY A 49 9.18 -4.91 1.31
C GLY A 49 10.25 -5.95 0.99
N THR A 50 10.33 -7.04 1.76
CA THR A 50 11.20 -8.20 1.56
C THR A 50 10.71 -9.13 0.45
N ARG A 51 9.45 -9.05 0.03
CA ARG A 51 9.07 -9.59 -1.28
C ARG A 51 9.59 -8.65 -2.36
N GLN A 52 10.70 -9.03 -3.00
CA GLN A 52 10.96 -8.61 -4.36
C GLN A 52 9.76 -9.05 -5.19
N ALA A 53 8.82 -8.15 -5.41
CA ALA A 53 7.86 -8.35 -6.48
C ALA A 53 8.71 -8.37 -7.75
N ALA A 54 8.87 -9.55 -8.36
CA ALA A 54 9.29 -9.65 -9.75
C ALA A 54 8.16 -9.01 -10.55
N ALA A 55 8.20 -7.68 -10.68
CA ALA A 55 7.37 -6.99 -11.64
C ALA A 55 7.87 -7.48 -12.99
N GLU A 56 7.06 -8.24 -13.72
CA GLU A 56 7.25 -8.41 -15.15
C GLU A 56 7.12 -7.01 -15.75
N LEU A 57 8.28 -6.36 -15.92
CA LEU A 57 8.34 -5.07 -16.57
C LEU A 57 7.93 -5.30 -18.02
N ARG A 58 6.80 -4.71 -18.42
CA ARG A 58 6.42 -4.67 -19.83
C ARG A 58 7.55 -4.04 -20.64
N ALA A 59 7.63 -4.40 -21.91
CA ALA A 59 8.50 -3.70 -22.84
C ALA A 59 8.21 -2.18 -22.83
N PRO A 60 9.24 -1.33 -22.73
CA PRO A 60 9.07 0.11 -22.84
C PRO A 60 8.54 0.48 -24.23
N ARG A 61 7.65 1.47 -24.30
CA ARG A 61 7.15 2.05 -25.55
C ARG A 61 8.18 3.03 -26.13
N ALA A 62 8.05 3.37 -27.41
CA ALA A 62 8.86 4.42 -28.02
C ALA A 62 8.69 5.73 -27.24
N GLY A 63 9.80 6.29 -26.75
CA GLY A 63 9.85 7.49 -25.91
C GLY A 63 9.80 7.24 -24.38
N GLU A 64 9.67 5.99 -23.94
CA GLU A 64 9.86 5.62 -22.53
C GLU A 64 11.32 5.24 -22.27
N GLU A 65 11.76 5.47 -21.03
CA GLU A 65 13.11 5.19 -20.56
C GLU A 65 13.54 3.74 -20.85
N SER A 66 14.63 3.59 -21.59
CA SER A 66 15.18 2.29 -21.98
C SER A 66 16.10 1.71 -20.89
N ALA A 67 16.55 0.48 -21.09
CA ALA A 67 17.58 -0.10 -20.23
C ALA A 67 18.94 0.60 -20.39
N ALA A 68 19.24 1.16 -21.57
CA ALA A 68 20.47 1.90 -21.85
C ALA A 68 20.47 3.26 -21.13
N ASP A 69 19.33 3.94 -21.09
CA ASP A 69 19.18 5.22 -20.36
C ASP A 69 19.43 5.03 -18.86
N ARG A 70 18.84 3.98 -18.26
CA ARG A 70 19.09 3.61 -16.87
C ARG A 70 20.55 3.27 -16.58
N ALA A 71 21.21 2.57 -17.50
CA ALA A 71 22.63 2.25 -17.35
C ALA A 71 23.52 3.50 -17.41
N SER A 72 23.16 4.48 -18.24
CA SER A 72 23.85 5.79 -18.29
C SER A 72 23.72 6.55 -16.97
N VAL A 73 22.51 6.66 -16.42
CA VAL A 73 22.29 7.36 -15.13
C VAL A 73 23.00 6.66 -13.97
N ALA A 74 23.07 5.32 -13.99
CA ALA A 74 23.81 4.56 -12.98
C ALA A 74 25.33 4.79 -13.07
N ALA A 75 25.86 5.02 -14.29
CA ALA A 75 27.27 5.35 -14.51
C ALA A 75 27.64 6.76 -14.00
N ASP A 76 26.68 7.69 -13.95
CA ASP A 76 26.85 9.06 -13.42
C ASP A 76 26.93 9.12 -11.88
N GLY A 77 26.94 7.97 -11.19
CA GLY A 77 27.13 7.89 -9.74
C GLY A 77 25.91 8.31 -8.91
N LEU A 78 24.76 8.53 -9.55
CA LEU A 78 23.50 8.83 -8.87
C LEU A 78 22.91 7.54 -8.27
N VAL A 79 23.35 7.21 -7.05
CA VAL A 79 22.81 6.09 -6.28
C VAL A 79 21.37 6.40 -5.86
N PRO A 80 20.42 5.46 -5.97
CA PRO A 80 19.08 5.62 -5.42
C PRO A 80 19.16 6.00 -3.94
N VAL A 81 18.65 7.19 -3.61
CA VAL A 81 18.63 7.67 -2.23
C VAL A 81 17.84 6.67 -1.37
N PRO A 82 18.41 6.19 -0.25
CA PRO A 82 17.69 5.33 0.68
C PRO A 82 16.36 5.97 1.07
N LYS A 83 15.29 5.16 1.03
CA LYS A 83 13.95 5.63 1.40
C LYS A 83 13.96 6.20 2.82
N ASP A 84 13.48 7.43 2.98
CA ASP A 84 13.39 8.11 4.27
C ASP A 84 12.75 7.20 5.34
N PRO A 85 13.42 6.97 6.49
CA PRO A 85 12.92 6.14 7.58
C PRO A 85 11.62 6.68 8.22
N ALA A 86 11.24 7.93 7.97
CA ALA A 86 9.92 8.48 8.32
C ALA A 86 8.79 7.93 7.43
N HIS A 87 8.79 6.63 7.13
CA HIS A 87 7.78 5.99 6.28
C HIS A 87 6.36 6.17 6.84
N TRP A 88 6.19 6.47 8.14
CA TRP A 88 4.92 6.87 8.76
C TRP A 88 4.33 8.16 8.17
N ARG A 89 5.14 9.06 7.61
CA ARG A 89 4.70 10.23 6.82
C ARG A 89 4.19 9.83 5.44
N ASN A 90 4.67 8.72 4.88
CA ASN A 90 4.15 8.19 3.64
C ASN A 90 2.76 7.63 3.90
N ALA A 91 1.74 8.42 3.56
CA ALA A 91 0.35 8.10 3.85
C ALA A 91 -0.21 6.94 3.00
N THR A 92 0.64 6.18 2.30
CA THR A 92 0.26 4.94 1.60
C THR A 92 0.99 3.72 2.15
N ARG A 93 0.29 2.60 2.21
CA ARG A 93 0.81 1.29 2.64
C ARG A 93 0.43 0.21 1.64
N ASN A 94 1.34 -0.73 1.45
CA ASN A 94 1.04 -1.96 0.74
C ASN A 94 0.44 -2.92 1.75
N LEU A 95 -0.80 -3.35 1.53
CA LEU A 95 -1.39 -4.47 2.24
C LEU A 95 -1.32 -5.71 1.36
N VAL A 96 -1.04 -6.85 1.98
CA VAL A 96 -1.05 -8.14 1.31
C VAL A 96 -2.25 -8.93 1.83
N ASP A 97 -3.09 -9.39 0.92
CA ASP A 97 -4.08 -10.42 1.24
C ASP A 97 -3.35 -11.75 1.45
N THR A 98 -3.35 -12.24 2.68
CA THR A 98 -2.67 -13.48 3.04
C THR A 98 -3.30 -14.73 2.44
N ARG A 99 -4.55 -14.64 1.96
CA ARG A 99 -5.23 -15.76 1.28
C ARG A 99 -4.83 -15.91 -0.18
N THR A 100 -4.71 -14.79 -0.89
CA THR A 100 -4.48 -14.77 -2.34
C THR A 100 -3.05 -14.36 -2.72
N GLY A 101 -2.31 -13.78 -1.77
CA GLY A 101 -1.02 -13.15 -2.02
C GLY A 101 -1.12 -11.79 -2.72
N ALA A 102 -2.33 -11.31 -3.01
CA ALA A 102 -2.54 -10.06 -3.73
C ALA A 102 -2.01 -8.86 -2.93
N LEU A 103 -1.25 -8.00 -3.60
CA LEU A 103 -0.74 -6.76 -3.03
C LEU A 103 -1.65 -5.61 -3.44
N VAL A 104 -2.17 -4.88 -2.46
CA VAL A 104 -3.01 -3.70 -2.65
C VAL A 104 -2.35 -2.50 -1.98
N LYS A 105 -2.05 -1.47 -2.76
CA LYS A 105 -1.55 -0.20 -2.23
C LYS A 105 -2.73 0.68 -1.84
N ILE A 106 -2.77 1.11 -0.58
CA ILE A 106 -3.89 1.87 -0.01
C ILE A 106 -3.35 3.10 0.68
N HIS A 107 -4.07 4.21 0.60
CA HIS A 107 -3.81 5.38 1.42
C HIS A 107 -4.36 5.14 2.83
N ILE A 108 -3.54 5.25 3.88
CA ILE A 108 -3.93 4.90 5.25
C ILE A 108 -5.12 5.72 5.78
N TYR A 109 -5.25 6.98 5.34
CA TYR A 109 -6.42 7.83 5.63
C TYR A 109 -7.72 7.40 4.93
N LEU A 110 -7.68 6.41 4.05
CA LEU A 110 -8.88 5.84 3.42
C LEU A 110 -9.34 4.57 4.13
N LEU A 111 -8.61 4.09 5.15
CA LEU A 111 -9.03 2.98 5.98
C LEU A 111 -10.28 3.38 6.76
N THR A 112 -11.32 2.55 6.68
CA THR A 112 -12.56 2.77 7.43
C THR A 112 -12.75 1.75 8.52
N HIS A 113 -12.30 0.51 8.30
CA HIS A 113 -12.36 -0.54 9.33
C HIS A 113 -11.09 -1.42 9.32
N VAL A 114 -10.64 -1.80 10.52
CA VAL A 114 -9.56 -2.76 10.74
C VAL A 114 -9.96 -3.69 11.88
N ALA A 115 -9.83 -5.01 11.67
CA ALA A 115 -10.25 -6.03 12.63
C ALA A 115 -11.71 -5.86 13.13
N GLY A 116 -12.60 -5.43 12.23
CA GLY A 116 -14.01 -5.16 12.54
C GLY A 116 -14.28 -3.86 13.30
N ARG A 117 -13.24 -3.07 13.61
CA ARG A 117 -13.33 -1.80 14.35
C ARG A 117 -13.30 -0.61 13.40
N LYS A 118 -14.11 0.42 13.65
CA LYS A 118 -14.14 1.65 12.85
C LYS A 118 -12.90 2.49 13.14
N VAL A 119 -12.18 2.89 12.10
CA VAL A 119 -10.98 3.71 12.23
C VAL A 119 -11.36 5.18 12.40
N TYR A 120 -10.77 5.82 13.40
CA TYR A 120 -10.77 7.27 13.61
C TYR A 120 -9.37 7.80 13.30
N ILE A 121 -9.29 8.81 12.43
CA ILE A 121 -8.06 9.39 11.88
C ILE A 121 -7.68 10.63 12.67
#